data_AF-A0A4R7CXD1-F1
#
_entry.id   AF-A0A4R7CXD1-F1
#
_cell.length_a   1.000
_cell.length_b   1.000
_cell.length_c   1.000
_cell.angle_alpha   90.00
_cell.angle_beta   90.00
_cell.angle_gamma   90.00
#
_symmetry.space_group_name_H-M   'P 1'
#
loop_
_entity.id
_entity.type
_entity.pdbx_description
1 polymer ?
#
loop_
_entity_poly.entity_id
_entity_poly.type
_entity_poly.pdbx_seq_one_letter_code
_entity_poly.pdbx_strand_id
1 'polypeptide(L)'
;MRRSKHIPQQIISGFKSPADDYLEARLDINDLLVADPHCTFYFKMDSDAMLGFHIPRNAVLIVDRSLHATAGAVVIAAIHGELFCRYLQKGAGGWELIDDKERLSLEDELEAILWGVVTSVCYGIMPDSLKVGRYKHICAL
;
A
#
# COMPACT_ATOMS: atom_id res chain seq x y z
N MET A 1 30.99 42.14 -1.29
CA MET A 1 30.35 40.86 -1.64
C MET A 1 29.48 40.40 -0.47
N ARG A 2 28.15 40.51 -0.58
CA ARG A 2 27.22 39.96 0.42
C ARG A 2 27.16 38.44 0.20
N ARG A 3 27.59 37.65 1.20
CA ARG A 3 27.31 36.21 1.20
C ARG A 3 25.80 36.03 1.29
N SER A 4 25.18 35.62 0.19
CA SER A 4 23.81 35.14 0.19
C SER A 4 23.76 33.92 1.12
N LYS A 5 23.10 34.04 2.27
CA LYS A 5 22.81 32.90 3.13
C LYS A 5 21.77 32.07 2.40
N HIS A 6 22.18 30.94 1.83
CA HIS A 6 21.22 29.91 1.44
C HIS A 6 20.56 29.39 2.72
N ILE A 7 19.32 29.80 2.95
CA ILE A 7 18.46 29.18 3.96
C ILE A 7 18.11 27.80 3.39
N PRO A 8 18.44 26.69 4.06
CA PRO A 8 17.99 25.39 3.61
C PRO A 8 16.45 25.40 3.63
N GLN A 9 15.85 25.31 2.45
CA GLN A 9 14.41 25.07 2.35
C GLN A 9 14.17 23.62 2.74
N GLN A 10 13.35 23.42 3.76
CA GLN A 10 12.90 22.10 4.16
C GLN A 10 11.89 21.59 3.11
N ILE A 11 12.32 20.63 2.28
CA ILE A 11 11.50 20.04 1.21
C ILE A 11 10.61 18.90 1.76
N ILE A 12 10.91 18.42 2.98
CA ILE A 12 10.20 17.31 3.63
C ILE A 12 9.20 17.88 4.65
N SER A 13 7.90 17.75 4.34
CA SER A 13 6.81 18.01 5.27
C SER A 13 6.77 16.93 6.36
N GLY A 14 6.44 17.30 7.61
CA GLY A 14 6.20 16.35 8.71
C GLY A 14 7.02 16.56 9.98
N PHE A 15 8.03 17.44 9.97
CA PHE A 15 8.72 17.87 11.19
C PHE A 15 8.94 19.38 11.15
N LYS A 16 8.05 20.16 11.75
CA LYS A 16 8.28 21.59 11.98
C LYS A 16 8.87 21.79 13.37
N SER A 17 9.82 22.72 13.48
CA SER A 17 10.52 22.96 14.74
C SER A 17 9.54 23.48 15.82
N PRO A 18 9.75 23.20 17.11
CA PRO A 18 8.81 23.53 18.21
C PRO A 18 8.44 25.02 18.35
N ALA A 19 9.12 25.91 17.64
CA ALA A 19 8.90 27.36 17.67
C ALA A 19 7.82 27.84 16.69
N ASP A 20 7.38 27.01 15.73
CA ASP A 20 6.35 27.35 14.73
C ASP A 20 4.95 26.77 15.12
N ASP A 21 4.79 26.34 16.37
CA ASP A 21 3.80 25.35 16.84
C ASP A 21 2.34 25.81 16.99
N TYR A 22 1.93 27.01 16.57
CA TYR A 22 0.62 27.52 17.02
C TYR A 22 -0.58 27.38 16.06
N LEU A 23 -0.45 26.95 14.81
CA LEU A 23 -1.58 27.00 13.87
C LEU A 23 -1.78 25.83 12.89
N GLU A 24 -0.90 24.83 12.80
CA GLU A 24 -1.08 23.72 11.85
C GLU A 24 -1.19 22.36 12.53
N ALA A 25 -2.22 21.59 12.14
CA ALA A 25 -2.47 20.25 12.62
C ALA A 25 -1.29 19.32 12.30
N ARG A 26 -0.88 18.49 13.28
CA ARG A 26 0.11 17.43 13.04
C ARG A 26 -0.44 16.49 11.96
N LEU A 27 0.44 16.05 11.06
CA LEU A 27 0.09 15.09 10.03
C LEU A 27 -0.19 13.72 10.67
N ASP A 28 -1.43 13.24 10.61
CA ASP A 28 -1.80 11.88 11.01
C ASP A 28 -1.83 10.98 9.77
N ILE A 29 -1.15 9.84 9.83
CA ILE A 29 -1.11 8.88 8.73
C ILE A 29 -2.48 8.21 8.49
N ASN A 30 -3.31 8.07 9.53
CA ASN A 30 -4.64 7.52 9.38
C ASN A 30 -5.50 8.43 8.51
N ASP A 31 -5.48 9.74 8.75
CA ASP A 31 -6.23 10.72 7.95
C ASP A 31 -5.80 10.72 6.47
N LEU A 32 -4.58 10.29 6.17
CA LEU A 32 -4.04 10.20 4.82
C LEU A 32 -4.37 8.88 4.11
N LEU A 33 -4.39 7.76 4.85
CA LEU A 33 -4.47 6.42 4.26
C LEU A 33 -5.82 5.72 4.47
N VAL A 34 -6.61 6.19 5.43
CA VAL A 34 -7.85 5.54 5.88
C VAL A 34 -9.03 6.47 5.61
N ALA A 35 -9.73 6.23 4.50
CA ALA A 35 -10.93 7.00 4.17
C ALA A 35 -12.12 6.63 5.08
N ASP A 36 -12.34 5.33 5.27
CA ASP A 36 -13.33 4.79 6.21
C ASP A 36 -12.71 3.61 6.99
N PRO A 37 -12.50 3.73 8.31
CA PRO A 37 -11.97 2.65 9.15
C PRO A 37 -12.81 1.37 9.14
N HIS A 38 -14.10 1.43 8.82
CA HIS A 38 -14.98 0.26 8.76
C HIS A 38 -14.85 -0.52 7.46
N CYS A 39 -14.33 0.12 6.40
CA CYS A 39 -14.11 -0.49 5.09
C CYS A 39 -12.63 -0.68 4.75
N THR A 40 -11.72 -0.16 5.59
CA THR A 40 -10.27 -0.24 5.40
C THR A 40 -9.67 -1.41 6.20
N PHE A 41 -8.89 -2.24 5.51
CA PHE A 41 -8.24 -3.43 6.03
C PHE A 41 -6.76 -3.41 5.71
N TYR A 42 -5.98 -4.13 6.52
CA TYR A 42 -4.53 -4.23 6.36
C TYR A 42 -4.14 -5.68 6.12
N PHE A 43 -3.30 -5.91 5.11
CA PHE A 43 -2.71 -7.22 4.82
C PHE A 43 -1.20 -7.10 4.79
N LYS A 44 -0.50 -8.20 5.09
CA LYS A 44 0.92 -8.32 4.78
C LYS A 44 1.10 -9.30 3.66
N MET A 45 1.89 -8.87 2.68
CA MET A 45 2.28 -9.71 1.57
C MET A 45 3.19 -10.83 2.07
N ASP A 46 2.78 -12.08 1.93
CA ASP A 46 3.58 -13.26 2.28
C ASP A 46 4.12 -14.02 1.06
N SER A 47 4.25 -13.32 -0.07
CA SER A 47 4.89 -13.87 -1.25
C SER A 47 5.57 -12.79 -2.08
N ASP A 48 6.40 -13.22 -3.03
CA ASP A 48 7.08 -12.32 -3.99
C ASP A 48 6.36 -12.30 -5.34
N ALA A 49 5.10 -12.77 -5.39
CA ALA A 49 4.34 -12.89 -6.63
C ALA A 49 3.99 -11.54 -7.28
N MET A 50 4.11 -10.43 -6.54
CA MET A 50 3.80 -9.09 -7.03
C MET A 50 5.05 -8.19 -7.05
N LEU A 51 6.25 -8.77 -7.10
CA LEU A 51 7.51 -8.04 -7.07
C LEU A 51 7.69 -7.17 -8.34
N GLY A 52 7.28 -7.67 -9.51
CA GLY A 52 7.26 -6.91 -10.77
C GLY A 52 6.29 -5.72 -10.75
N PHE A 53 5.33 -5.72 -9.82
CA PHE A 53 4.43 -4.61 -9.51
C PHE A 53 4.92 -3.76 -8.32
N HIS A 54 6.19 -3.91 -7.93
CA HIS A 54 6.82 -3.23 -6.79
C HIS A 54 6.18 -3.55 -5.44
N ILE A 55 5.56 -4.72 -5.28
CA ILE A 55 4.99 -5.19 -4.01
C ILE A 55 5.80 -6.41 -3.54
N PRO A 56 6.94 -6.21 -2.85
CA PRO A 56 7.72 -7.29 -2.26
C PRO A 56 6.99 -7.97 -1.10
N ARG A 57 7.46 -9.16 -0.74
CA ARG A 57 7.14 -9.79 0.56
C ARG A 57 7.39 -8.83 1.72
N ASN A 58 6.54 -8.93 2.73
CA ASN A 58 6.48 -8.08 3.92
C ASN A 58 5.96 -6.65 3.69
N ALA A 59 5.57 -6.29 2.47
CA ALA A 59 4.83 -5.05 2.25
C ALA A 59 3.49 -5.10 2.98
N VAL A 60 3.12 -4.00 3.63
CA VAL A 60 1.79 -3.82 4.21
C VAL A 60 0.90 -3.18 3.15
N LEU A 61 -0.21 -3.84 2.85
CA LEU A 61 -1.24 -3.39 1.91
C LEU A 61 -2.37 -2.75 2.71
N ILE A 62 -2.74 -1.54 2.34
CA ILE A 62 -3.96 -0.87 2.81
C ILE A 62 -5.02 -1.14 1.75
N VAL A 63 -6.14 -1.71 2.16
CA VAL A 63 -7.17 -2.24 1.25
C VAL A 63 -8.53 -1.67 1.63
N ASP A 64 -9.23 -1.10 0.67
CA ASP A 64 -10.59 -0.58 0.85
C ASP A 64 -11.59 -1.50 0.14
N ARG A 65 -12.56 -2.04 0.91
CA ARG A 65 -13.61 -2.92 0.40
C ARG A 65 -14.84 -2.19 -0.14
N SER A 66 -14.96 -0.89 0.08
CA SER A 66 -16.07 -0.08 -0.42
C SER A 66 -15.88 0.33 -1.89
N LEU A 67 -14.65 0.26 -2.39
CA LEU A 67 -14.30 0.67 -3.75
C LEU A 67 -14.65 -0.39 -4.78
N HIS A 68 -15.19 0.06 -5.92
CA HIS A 68 -15.34 -0.77 -7.11
C HIS A 68 -14.03 -0.75 -7.90
N ALA A 69 -13.45 -1.92 -8.12
CA ALA A 69 -12.18 -2.03 -8.83
C ALA A 69 -12.29 -1.64 -10.31
N THR A 70 -11.26 -0.99 -10.83
CA THR A 70 -11.14 -0.60 -12.24
C THR A 70 -9.84 -1.14 -12.84
N ALA A 71 -9.73 -1.14 -14.17
CA ALA A 71 -8.48 -1.53 -14.84
C ALA A 71 -7.31 -0.69 -14.32
N GLY A 72 -6.19 -1.35 -14.04
CA GLY A 72 -5.01 -0.74 -13.43
C GLY A 72 -4.95 -0.82 -11.91
N ALA A 73 -6.03 -1.24 -11.25
CA ALA A 73 -6.04 -1.40 -9.80
C ALA A 73 -5.23 -2.63 -9.38
N VAL A 74 -4.53 -2.53 -8.26
CA VAL A 74 -4.13 -3.71 -7.49
C VAL A 74 -5.28 -4.07 -6.57
N VAL A 75 -5.64 -5.35 -6.52
CA VAL A 75 -6.78 -5.87 -5.78
C VAL A 75 -6.37 -7.02 -4.88
N ILE A 76 -7.13 -7.22 -3.81
CA ILE A 76 -7.21 -8.51 -3.15
C ILE A 76 -8.36 -9.27 -3.82
N ALA A 77 -8.07 -10.45 -4.36
CA ALA A 77 -9.05 -11.37 -4.93
C ALA A 77 -9.15 -12.61 -4.04
N ALA A 78 -10.36 -13.06 -3.75
CA ALA A 78 -10.61 -14.37 -3.15
C ALA A 78 -10.81 -15.37 -4.29
N ILE A 79 -9.95 -16.38 -4.41
CA ILE A 79 -10.01 -17.43 -5.42
C ILE A 79 -10.02 -18.77 -4.67
N HIS A 80 -11.08 -19.57 -4.83
CA HIS A 80 -11.28 -20.83 -4.08
C HIS A 80 -11.16 -20.67 -2.56
N GLY A 81 -11.59 -19.51 -2.04
CA GLY A 81 -11.53 -19.19 -0.61
C GLY A 81 -10.17 -18.68 -0.10
N GLU A 82 -9.14 -18.65 -0.94
CA GLU A 82 -7.83 -18.09 -0.60
C GLU A 82 -7.67 -16.66 -1.13
N LEU A 83 -6.96 -15.81 -0.39
CA LEU A 83 -6.76 -14.40 -0.75
C LEU A 83 -5.44 -14.21 -1.51
N PHE A 84 -5.54 -13.58 -2.68
CA PHE A 84 -4.42 -13.28 -3.56
C PHE A 84 -4.33 -11.78 -3.84
N CYS A 85 -3.12 -11.23 -3.83
CA CYS A 85 -2.84 -9.91 -4.37
C CYS A 85 -2.63 -10.03 -5.88
N ARG A 86 -3.35 -9.22 -6.66
CA ARG A 86 -3.38 -9.29 -8.13
C ARG A 86 -3.46 -7.89 -8.74
N TYR A 87 -2.90 -7.71 -9.91
CA TYR A 87 -3.15 -6.55 -10.76
C TYR A 87 -4.35 -6.83 -11.67
N LEU A 88 -5.34 -5.94 -11.65
CA LEU A 88 -6.56 -6.07 -12.44
C LEU A 88 -6.40 -5.37 -13.79
N GLN A 89 -6.57 -6.11 -14.88
CA GLN A 89 -6.52 -5.58 -16.24
C GLN A 89 -7.78 -5.97 -17.02
N LYS A 90 -8.15 -5.15 -18.02
CA LYS A 90 -9.17 -5.53 -19.00
C LYS A 90 -8.51 -6.10 -20.24
N GLY A 91 -8.70 -7.39 -20.49
CA GLY A 91 -8.26 -8.11 -21.68
C GLY A 91 -9.35 -8.17 -22.76
N ALA A 92 -9.10 -8.96 -23.82
CA ALA A 92 -10.06 -9.16 -24.90
C ALA A 92 -11.27 -10.01 -24.48
N GLY A 93 -11.05 -10.95 -23.56
CA GLY A 93 -12.07 -11.87 -23.05
C GLY A 93 -12.83 -11.39 -21.82
N GLY A 94 -12.39 -10.29 -21.19
CA GLY A 94 -12.95 -9.85 -19.91
C GLY A 94 -11.90 -9.28 -18.97
N TRP A 95 -12.11 -9.47 -17.67
CA TRP A 95 -11.20 -9.06 -16.61
C TRP A 95 -10.13 -10.12 -16.38
N GLU A 96 -8.88 -9.68 -16.28
CA GLU A 96 -7.74 -10.54 -15.99
C GLU A 96 -7.11 -10.15 -14.64
N LEU A 97 -6.81 -11.15 -13.83
CA LEU A 97 -6.01 -11.05 -12.62
C LEU A 97 -4.58 -11.48 -12.94
N ILE A 98 -3.63 -10.58 -12.71
CA ILE A 98 -2.24 -10.76 -13.12
C ILE A 98 -1.33 -10.73 -11.89
N ASP A 99 -0.38 -11.65 -11.84
CA ASP A 99 0.80 -11.56 -10.99
C ASP A 99 2.07 -11.84 -11.82
N ASP A 100 3.25 -11.91 -11.20
CA ASP A 100 4.52 -12.15 -11.90
C ASP A 100 4.63 -13.54 -12.53
N LYS A 101 3.81 -14.50 -12.08
CA LYS A 101 3.87 -15.91 -12.50
C LYS A 101 2.83 -16.22 -13.55
N GLU A 102 1.64 -15.64 -13.41
CA GLU A 102 0.49 -16.04 -14.22
C GLU A 102 -0.50 -14.91 -14.47
N ARG A 103 -1.37 -15.19 -15.43
CA ARG A 103 -2.52 -14.39 -15.79
C ARG A 103 -3.73 -15.30 -15.77
N LEU A 104 -4.74 -14.89 -15.03
CA LEU A 104 -5.96 -15.64 -14.80
C LEU A 104 -7.16 -14.82 -15.27
N SER A 105 -8.03 -15.44 -16.05
CA SER A 105 -9.28 -14.85 -16.52
C SER A 105 -10.32 -14.93 -15.41
N LEU A 106 -10.86 -13.80 -14.98
CA LEU A 106 -11.83 -13.76 -13.89
C LEU A 106 -13.15 -14.43 -14.29
N GLU A 107 -13.51 -14.36 -15.57
CA GLU A 107 -14.71 -14.98 -16.12
C GLU A 107 -14.63 -16.52 -16.18
N ASP A 108 -13.42 -17.07 -16.25
CA ASP A 108 -13.20 -18.53 -16.29
C ASP A 108 -13.16 -19.16 -14.88
N GLU A 109 -13.01 -18.34 -13.83
CA GLU A 109 -12.93 -18.78 -12.44
C GLU A 109 -14.25 -18.61 -11.69
N LEU A 110 -15.01 -19.69 -11.58
CA LEU A 110 -16.34 -19.71 -10.96
C LEU A 110 -16.36 -19.25 -9.49
N GLU A 111 -15.23 -19.37 -8.79
CA GLU A 111 -15.07 -19.01 -7.37
C GLU A 111 -14.06 -17.88 -7.17
N ALA A 112 -13.95 -16.96 -8.13
CA ALA A 112 -13.14 -15.75 -8.00
C ALA A 112 -14.00 -14.51 -7.71
N ILE A 113 -13.64 -13.78 -6.65
CA ILE A 113 -14.33 -12.55 -6.23
C ILE A 113 -13.29 -11.46 -5.94
N LEU A 114 -13.50 -10.26 -6.48
CA LEU A 114 -12.75 -9.09 -6.08
C LEU A 114 -13.17 -8.68 -4.65
N TRP A 115 -12.28 -8.88 -3.69
CA TRP A 115 -12.57 -8.69 -2.27
C TRP A 115 -12.42 -7.23 -1.83
N GLY A 116 -11.44 -6.52 -2.39
CA GLY A 116 -11.17 -5.10 -2.10
C GLY A 116 -10.03 -4.54 -2.97
N VAL A 117 -9.91 -3.22 -3.02
CA VAL A 117 -8.91 -2.49 -3.80
C VAL A 117 -7.75 -2.09 -2.89
N VAL A 118 -6.52 -2.38 -3.30
CA VAL A 118 -5.31 -1.90 -2.61
C VAL A 118 -5.14 -0.42 -2.92
N THR A 119 -5.28 0.44 -1.91
CA THR A 119 -5.19 1.90 -2.04
C THR A 119 -3.78 2.41 -1.77
N SER A 120 -2.99 1.69 -0.98
CA SER A 120 -1.63 2.08 -0.64
C SER A 120 -0.79 0.87 -0.25
N VAL A 121 0.52 1.00 -0.46
CA VAL A 121 1.51 -0.01 -0.09
C VAL A 121 2.58 0.67 0.78
N CYS A 122 2.85 0.08 1.94
CA CYS A 122 3.85 0.58 2.89
C CYS A 122 4.99 -0.43 3.04
N TYR A 123 6.22 0.09 3.07
CA TYR A 123 7.43 -0.70 3.20
C TYR A 123 8.21 -0.32 4.46
N GLY A 124 8.56 -1.33 5.26
CA GLY A 124 9.53 -1.16 6.33
C GLY A 124 10.95 -1.11 5.76
N ILE A 125 11.57 0.07 5.70
CA ILE A 125 12.96 0.25 5.23
C ILE A 125 14.00 0.14 6.35
N MET A 126 13.57 -0.17 7.58
CA MET A 126 14.46 -0.26 8.72
C MET A 126 15.45 -1.42 8.56
N PRO A 127 16.77 -1.19 8.70
CA PRO A 127 17.76 -2.26 8.72
C PRO A 127 17.49 -3.27 9.84
N ASP A 128 17.75 -4.55 9.60
CA ASP A 128 17.47 -5.62 10.57
C ASP A 128 18.24 -5.45 11.89
N SER A 129 19.43 -4.85 11.84
CA SER A 129 20.22 -4.53 13.04
C SER A 129 19.52 -3.54 13.98
N LEU A 130 18.56 -2.74 13.47
CA LEU A 130 17.76 -1.79 14.25
C LEU A 130 16.41 -2.37 14.69
N LYS A 131 16.00 -3.55 14.18
CA LYS A 131 14.74 -4.22 14.54
C LYS A 131 14.86 -4.97 15.88
N VAL A 132 15.22 -4.23 16.93
CA VAL A 132 15.42 -4.76 18.29
C VAL A 132 14.48 -4.08 19.30
N GLY A 133 14.17 -4.77 20.40
CA GLY A 133 13.29 -4.25 21.45
C GLY A 133 11.92 -3.81 20.90
N ARG A 134 11.53 -2.57 21.21
CA ARG A 134 10.25 -1.98 20.75
C ARG A 134 10.11 -1.85 19.23
N TYR A 135 11.21 -1.93 18.49
CA TYR A 135 11.25 -1.74 17.04
C TYR A 135 11.09 -3.04 16.25
N LYS A 136 11.06 -4.19 16.93
CA LYS A 136 11.02 -5.52 16.31
C LYS A 136 9.83 -5.73 15.35
N HIS A 137 8.71 -5.05 15.58
CA HIS A 137 7.45 -5.27 14.87
C HIS A 137 7.01 -4.09 13.99
N ILE A 138 7.82 -3.03 13.86
CA ILE A 138 7.43 -1.88 13.03
C ILE A 138 7.31 -2.31 11.56
N CYS A 139 6.16 -2.01 10.94
CA CYS A 139 5.79 -2.38 9.57
C CYS A 139 5.79 -3.89 9.30
N ALA A 140 5.62 -4.73 10.33
CA ALA A 140 5.73 -6.19 10.19
C ALA A 140 4.39 -6.95 10.24
N LEU A 141 3.24 -6.24 10.19
CA LEU A 141 1.88 -6.77 10.48
C LEU A 141 1.68 -8.21 10.03
#